data_AF-B3FTW5-F1
#
_entry.id   AF-B3FTW5-F1
#
_cell.length_a   1.000
_cell.length_b   1.000
_cell.length_c   1.000
_cell.angle_alpha   90.00
_cell.angle_beta   90.00
_cell.angle_gamma   90.00
#
_symmetry.space_group_name_H-M   'P 1'
#
loop_
_entity.id
_entity.type
_entity.pdbx_description
1 polymer ?
#
loop_
_entity_poly.entity_id
_entity_poly.type
_entity_poly.pdbx_seq_one_letter_code
_entity_poly.pdbx_strand_id
1 'polypeptide(L)'
;MNLSFFDQFMSPMTLGIPLMGLALLLPWLLFPKATDHWLNNRLSATQTWFFGTFTKQLMSPINTKGHSWSLLLASLMMFLITTNLLGLLPYTFTPTTQLSLNLGLAVP
;
A
#
# COMPACT_ATOMS: atom_id res chain seq x y z
N MET A 1 -27.39 -13.95 16.79
CA MET A 1 -26.48 -12.80 16.82
C MET A 1 -26.20 -12.37 15.40
N ASN A 2 -26.12 -11.08 15.12
CA ASN A 2 -26.07 -10.51 13.78
C ASN A 2 -24.69 -10.77 13.12
N LEU A 3 -24.54 -11.93 12.49
CA LEU A 3 -23.30 -12.36 11.80
C LEU A 3 -22.86 -11.39 10.69
N SER A 4 -23.78 -10.55 10.21
CA SER A 4 -23.55 -9.60 9.11
C SER A 4 -22.45 -8.57 9.36
N PHE A 5 -22.10 -8.25 10.61
CA PHE A 5 -21.01 -7.31 10.89
C PHE A 5 -19.63 -7.85 10.47
N PHE A 6 -19.46 -9.18 10.41
CA PHE A 6 -18.19 -9.80 10.04
C PHE A 6 -18.07 -10.09 8.54
N ASP A 7 -19.16 -9.95 7.78
CA ASP A 7 -19.17 -10.21 6.33
C ASP A 7 -18.18 -9.30 5.59
N GLN A 8 -17.91 -8.10 6.11
CA GLN A 8 -16.93 -7.17 5.54
C GLN A 8 -15.48 -7.69 5.60
N PHE A 9 -15.15 -8.56 6.55
CA PHE A 9 -13.79 -9.09 6.71
C PHE A 9 -13.58 -10.42 5.98
N MET A 10 -14.66 -11.01 5.46
CA MET A 10 -14.58 -12.22 4.65
C MET A 10 -13.92 -11.90 3.32
N SER A 11 -13.07 -12.80 2.83
CA SER A 11 -12.43 -12.65 1.53
C SER A 11 -13.50 -12.60 0.43
N PRO A 12 -13.63 -11.50 -0.33
CA PRO A 12 -14.68 -11.37 -1.32
C PRO A 12 -14.43 -12.34 -2.48
N MET A 13 -15.47 -13.07 -2.86
CA MET A 13 -15.50 -13.96 -4.02
C MET A 13 -16.68 -13.61 -4.90
N THR A 14 -16.44 -13.45 -6.20
CA THR A 14 -17.51 -13.26 -7.20
C THR A 14 -17.38 -14.33 -8.27
N LEU A 15 -18.49 -14.98 -8.63
CA LEU A 15 -18.52 -16.06 -9.64
C LEU A 15 -17.50 -17.19 -9.37
N GLY A 16 -17.16 -17.44 -8.11
CA GLY A 16 -16.15 -18.45 -7.70
C GLY A 16 -14.69 -17.98 -7.81
N ILE A 17 -14.43 -16.73 -8.17
CA ILE A 17 -13.08 -16.15 -8.28
C ILE A 17 -12.77 -15.31 -7.04
N PRO A 18 -11.65 -15.56 -6.33
CA PRO A 18 -11.24 -14.75 -5.19
C PRO A 18 -10.72 -13.38 -5.64
N LEU A 19 -11.31 -12.30 -5.11
CA LEU A 19 -10.95 -10.92 -5.46
C LEU A 19 -9.78 -10.37 -4.64
N MET A 20 -9.23 -11.16 -3.71
CA MET A 20 -8.08 -10.78 -2.86
C MET A 20 -6.88 -10.28 -3.68
N GLY A 21 -6.55 -10.98 -4.78
CA GLY A 21 -5.44 -10.59 -5.64
C GLY A 21 -5.65 -9.24 -6.31
N LEU A 22 -6.88 -8.94 -6.74
CA LEU A 22 -7.22 -7.63 -7.30
C LEU A 22 -7.13 -6.53 -6.25
N ALA A 23 -7.61 -6.78 -5.02
CA ALA A 23 -7.50 -5.81 -3.93
C ALA A 23 -6.04 -5.44 -3.59
N LEU A 24 -5.10 -6.38 -3.75
CA LEU A 24 -3.67 -6.13 -3.56
C LEU A 24 -3.02 -5.37 -4.72
N LEU A 25 -3.44 -5.63 -5.96
CA LEU A 25 -2.81 -5.04 -7.16
C LEU A 25 -3.37 -3.67 -7.55
N LEU A 26 -4.66 -3.42 -7.34
CA LEU A 26 -5.33 -2.19 -7.77
C LEU A 26 -4.77 -0.89 -7.17
N PRO A 27 -4.35 -0.83 -5.88
CA PRO A 27 -3.78 0.39 -5.29
C PRO A 27 -2.55 0.92 -6.05
N TRP A 28 -1.82 0.06 -6.76
CA TRP A 28 -0.68 0.46 -7.59
C TRP A 28 -1.05 1.48 -8.67
N LEU A 29 -2.28 1.43 -9.20
CA LEU A 29 -2.75 2.35 -10.24
C LEU A 29 -2.78 3.82 -9.79
N LEU A 30 -2.78 4.08 -8.48
CA LEU A 30 -2.76 5.44 -7.92
C LEU A 30 -1.40 6.12 -8.03
N PHE A 31 -0.36 5.39 -8.43
CA PHE A 31 1.00 5.88 -8.57
C PHE A 31 1.43 5.87 -10.04
N PRO A 32 1.01 6.88 -10.84
CA PRO A 32 1.41 6.98 -12.23
C PRO A 32 2.93 7.14 -12.35
N LYS A 33 3.51 6.47 -13.35
CA LYS A 33 4.92 6.64 -13.68
C LYS A 33 5.18 8.08 -14.11
N ALA A 34 6.29 8.66 -13.65
CA ALA A 34 6.75 9.95 -14.13
C ALA A 34 6.98 9.91 -15.65
N THR A 35 6.57 10.96 -16.34
CA THR A 35 6.79 11.15 -17.78
C THR A 35 8.18 11.73 -18.01
N ASP A 36 8.81 11.43 -19.16
CA ASP A 36 10.12 11.99 -19.55
C ASP A 36 10.05 13.48 -19.98
N HIS A 37 9.02 14.20 -19.55
CA HIS A 37 8.87 15.63 -19.79
C HIS A 37 9.70 16.42 -18.77
N TRP A 38 10.26 17.55 -19.21
CA TRP A 38 11.02 18.45 -18.33
C TRP A 38 10.20 18.99 -17.16
N LEU A 39 8.91 19.27 -17.39
CA LEU A 39 7.93 19.66 -16.38
C LEU A 39 6.95 18.53 -16.12
N ASN A 40 6.96 18.02 -14.89
CA ASN A 40 6.02 17.01 -14.43
C ASN A 40 4.66 17.60 -14.10
N ASN A 41 3.60 16.78 -14.18
CA ASN A 41 2.28 17.19 -13.72
C ASN A 41 2.27 17.38 -12.19
N ARG A 42 1.32 18.17 -11.68
CA ARG A 42 1.17 18.52 -10.26
C ARG A 42 1.12 17.28 -9.36
N LEU A 43 0.34 16.26 -9.76
CA LEU A 43 0.24 15.01 -9.02
C LEU A 43 1.61 14.34 -8.87
N SER A 44 2.32 14.11 -9.98
CA SER A 44 3.67 13.52 -9.95
C SER A 44 4.67 14.36 -9.15
N ALA A 45 4.60 15.69 -9.20
CA ALA A 45 5.46 16.56 -8.40
C ALA A 45 5.18 16.40 -6.89
N THR A 46 3.92 16.35 -6.47
CA THR A 46 3.56 16.12 -5.06
C THR A 46 3.94 14.72 -4.57
N GLN A 47 3.73 13.69 -5.40
CA GLN A 47 4.11 12.31 -5.07
C GLN A 47 5.62 12.15 -4.93
N THR A 48 6.41 12.68 -5.87
CA THR A 48 7.88 12.64 -5.79
C THR A 48 8.43 13.40 -4.59
N TRP A 49 7.88 14.58 -4.29
CA TRP A 49 8.24 15.34 -3.09
C TRP A 49 7.90 14.58 -1.80
N PHE A 50 6.72 13.96 -1.75
CA PHE A 50 6.32 13.12 -0.61
C PHE A 50 7.26 11.92 -0.44
N PHE A 51 7.58 11.19 -1.51
CA PHE A 51 8.50 10.04 -1.42
C PHE A 51 9.91 10.45 -0.97
N GLY A 52 10.44 11.57 -1.47
CA GLY A 52 11.76 12.08 -1.08
C GLY A 52 11.81 12.50 0.40
N THR A 53 10.77 13.19 0.88
CA THR A 53 10.69 13.59 2.30
C THR A 53 10.45 12.39 3.21
N PHE A 54 9.58 11.45 2.81
CA PHE A 54 9.29 10.23 3.56
C PHE A 54 10.52 9.34 3.71
N THR A 55 11.23 9.06 2.61
CA THR A 55 12.47 8.26 2.62
C THR A 55 13.55 8.90 3.49
N LYS A 56 13.73 10.23 3.40
CA LYS A 56 14.67 10.96 4.24
C LYS A 56 14.33 10.85 5.73
N GLN A 57 13.06 10.98 6.10
CA GLN A 57 12.61 10.86 7.49
C GLN A 57 12.80 9.42 8.00
N LEU A 58 12.38 8.43 7.22
CA LEU A 58 12.48 7.02 7.55
C LEU A 58 13.94 6.59 7.77
N MET A 59 14.86 7.12 6.96
CA MET A 59 16.28 6.79 7.02
C MET A 59 17.08 7.62 8.02
N SER A 60 16.55 8.72 8.54
CA SER A 60 17.28 9.62 9.44
C SER A 60 17.88 8.96 10.71
N PRO A 61 17.25 7.95 11.36
CA PRO A 61 17.85 7.28 12.51
C PRO A 61 18.70 6.05 12.12
N ILE A 62 18.76 5.69 10.85
CA ILE A 62 19.39 4.46 10.35
C ILE A 62 20.81 4.77 9.87
N ASN A 63 21.77 3.90 10.22
CA ASN A 63 23.16 4.07 9.78
C ASN A 63 23.31 3.85 8.26
N THR A 64 24.40 4.34 7.67
CA THR A 64 24.63 4.33 6.21
C THR A 64 24.53 2.95 5.56
N LYS A 65 24.95 1.90 6.28
CA LYS A 65 24.81 0.50 5.83
C LYS A 65 23.35 0.07 5.64
N GLY A 66 22.41 0.67 6.37
CA GLY A 66 20.98 0.37 6.27
C GLY A 66 20.27 1.13 5.14
N HIS A 67 20.87 2.17 4.57
CA HIS A 67 20.27 2.91 3.46
C HIS A 67 20.11 2.08 2.17
N SER A 68 20.82 0.96 2.03
CA SER A 68 20.59 0.00 0.94
C SER A 68 19.16 -0.57 0.96
N TRP A 69 18.53 -0.65 2.14
CA TRP A 69 17.16 -1.13 2.33
C TRP A 69 16.11 -0.03 2.19
N SER A 70 16.53 1.21 1.86
CA SER A 70 15.62 2.36 1.77
C SER A 70 14.49 2.15 0.78
N LEU A 71 14.78 1.59 -0.39
CA LEU A 71 13.78 1.31 -1.41
C LEU A 71 12.74 0.30 -0.91
N LEU A 72 13.19 -0.81 -0.31
CA LEU A 72 12.31 -1.86 0.19
C LEU A 72 11.41 -1.33 1.31
N LEU A 73 11.99 -0.70 2.33
CA LEU A 73 11.24 -0.17 3.47
C LEU A 73 10.26 0.94 3.06
N ALA A 74 10.68 1.84 2.17
CA ALA A 74 9.80 2.89 1.69
C ALA A 74 8.65 2.34 0.83
N SER A 75 8.92 1.37 -0.05
CA SER A 75 7.89 0.73 -0.88
C SER A 75 6.86 -0.03 -0.03
N LEU A 76 7.31 -0.77 0.99
CA LEU A 76 6.45 -1.52 1.90
C LEU A 76 5.57 -0.58 2.73
N MET A 77 6.15 0.48 3.29
CA MET A 77 5.36 1.46 4.05
C MET A 77 4.32 2.16 3.17
N MET A 78 4.66 2.52 1.94
CA MET A 78 3.67 3.13 1.03
C MET A 78 2.58 2.17 0.62
N PHE A 79 2.92 0.91 0.38
CA PHE A 79 1.93 -0.12 0.12
C PHE A 79 0.93 -0.22 1.30
N LEU A 80 1.42 -0.38 2.54
CA LEU A 80 0.56 -0.51 3.72
C LEU A 80 -0.30 0.74 3.98
N ILE A 81 0.28 1.94 3.86
CA ILE A 81 -0.45 3.20 4.05
C ILE A 81 -1.58 3.30 3.02
N THR A 82 -1.30 3.00 1.75
CA THR A 82 -2.30 3.12 0.68
C THR A 82 -3.43 2.12 0.81
N THR A 83 -3.12 0.85 1.09
CA THR A 83 -4.16 -0.18 1.31
C THR A 83 -5.02 0.15 2.52
N ASN A 84 -4.43 0.66 3.60
CA ASN A 84 -5.18 1.00 4.81
C ASN A 84 -6.03 2.27 4.61
N LEU A 85 -5.52 3.29 3.93
CA LEU A 85 -6.29 4.50 3.62
C LEU A 85 -7.48 4.21 2.70
N LEU A 86 -7.30 3.37 1.69
CA LEU A 86 -8.40 2.94 0.83
C LEU A 86 -9.47 2.18 1.61
N GLY A 87 -9.08 1.45 2.66
CA GLY A 87 -9.98 0.75 3.56
C GLY A 87 -10.92 1.59 4.40
N LEU A 88 -10.64 2.89 4.53
CA LEU A 88 -11.52 3.81 5.23
C LEU A 88 -12.75 4.18 4.37
N LEU A 89 -12.72 3.85 3.07
CA LEU A 89 -13.86 4.07 2.20
C LEU A 89 -14.99 3.09 2.53
N PRO A 90 -16.26 3.49 2.34
CA PRO A 90 -17.39 2.62 2.64
C PRO A 90 -17.37 1.39 1.72
N TYR A 91 -17.64 0.21 2.30
CA TYR A 91 -17.74 -1.07 1.60
C TYR A 91 -16.48 -1.53 0.86
N THR A 92 -15.30 -1.01 1.22
CA THR A 92 -14.03 -1.52 0.71
C THR A 92 -13.47 -2.61 1.59
N PHE A 93 -13.11 -3.74 0.98
CA PHE A 93 -12.37 -4.81 1.64
C PHE A 93 -10.89 -4.46 1.70
N THR A 94 -10.28 -4.52 2.89
CA THR A 94 -8.84 -4.37 3.07
C THR A 94 -8.15 -5.69 3.32
N PRO A 95 -7.15 -6.05 2.49
CA PRO A 95 -6.47 -7.32 2.63
C PRO A 95 -5.60 -7.38 3.91
N THR A 96 -5.20 -6.24 4.48
CA THR A 96 -4.45 -6.11 5.75
C THR A 96 -5.25 -6.49 6.99
N THR A 97 -6.57 -6.67 6.88
CA THR A 97 -7.40 -7.21 7.98
C THR A 97 -7.15 -8.70 8.21
N GLN A 98 -6.64 -9.41 7.20
CA GLN A 98 -6.33 -10.82 7.33
C GLN A 98 -4.97 -11.02 7.98
N LEU A 99 -4.97 -11.72 9.12
CA LEU A 99 -3.76 -12.04 9.88
C LEU A 99 -2.72 -12.79 9.04
N SER A 100 -3.14 -13.63 8.11
CA SER A 100 -2.26 -14.36 7.19
C SER A 100 -1.40 -13.41 6.35
N LEU A 101 -1.96 -12.29 5.87
CA LEU A 101 -1.21 -11.32 5.07
C LEU A 101 -0.16 -10.60 5.92
N ASN A 102 -0.52 -10.16 7.12
CA ASN A 102 0.42 -9.45 8.00
C ASN A 102 1.58 -10.36 8.43
N LEU A 103 1.31 -11.62 8.74
CA LEU A 103 2.37 -12.61 9.01
C LEU A 103 3.23 -12.86 7.76
N GLY A 104 2.62 -12.94 6.58
CA GLY A 104 3.33 -13.09 5.31
C GLY A 104 4.25 -11.92 4.97
N LEU A 105 3.94 -10.70 5.43
CA LEU A 105 4.81 -9.52 5.25
C LEU A 105 5.86 -9.34 6.36
N ALA A 106 5.66 -9.94 7.54
CA ALA A 106 6.52 -9.71 8.70
C ALA A 106 7.67 -10.73 8.84
N VAL A 107 7.50 -11.94 8.32
CA VAL A 107 8.45 -13.05 8.48
C VAL A 107 9.58 -13.09 7.42
N PRO A 108 9.33 -12.88 6.10
CA PRO A 108 10.39 -12.87 5.10
C PRO A 108 11.21 -11.58 5.11
#